data_AF-A0A5A9EUZ6-F1
#
_entry.id   AF-A0A5A9EUZ6-F1
#
_cell.length_a   1.000
_cell.length_b   1.000
_cell.length_c   1.000
_cell.angle_alpha   90.00
_cell.angle_beta   90.00
_cell.angle_gamma   90.00
#
_symmetry.space_group_name_H-M   'P 1'
#
loop_
_entity.id
_entity.type
_entity.pdbx_description
1 polymer ?
#
loop_
_entity_poly.entity_id
_entity_poly.type
_entity_poly.pdbx_seq_one_letter_code
_entity_poly.pdbx_strand_id
1 'polypeptide(L)'
;MNPIDVLSSRQRQLCELAAQGKSNKEIARDLDITEHTVKVHLKNAYALLGIDRRTELVGLFPPRARSGRDIIDLSDPVANAVPVDRVIDDETDRNIVALVAAGSSNQAVARGVRVSLPTAKNRVRILIRRAGVRNRTELARWWAANATKFQSMQECA
;
A
#
# COMPACT_ATOMS: atom_id res chain seq x y z
N MET A 1 -14.51 -27.81 6.96
CA MET A 1 -13.62 -27.14 5.99
C MET A 1 -14.14 -25.72 5.83
N ASN A 2 -13.37 -24.69 6.14
CA ASN A 2 -13.84 -23.32 5.91
C ASN A 2 -13.70 -23.00 4.41
N PRO A 3 -14.76 -22.55 3.71
CA PRO A 3 -14.68 -22.24 2.28
C PRO A 3 -13.69 -21.10 1.96
N ILE A 4 -13.25 -20.36 2.98
CA ILE A 4 -12.27 -19.28 2.86
C ILE A 4 -10.84 -19.83 2.69
N ASP A 5 -10.59 -21.10 3.04
CA ASP A 5 -9.25 -21.71 3.01
C ASP A 5 -8.82 -22.15 1.60
N VAL A 6 -9.76 -22.28 0.65
CA VAL A 6 -9.43 -22.54 -0.76
C VAL A 6 -8.98 -21.29 -1.52
N LEU A 7 -9.14 -20.09 -0.93
CA LEU A 7 -8.73 -18.84 -1.54
C LEU A 7 -7.25 -18.55 -1.31
N SER A 8 -6.57 -18.06 -2.36
CA SER A 8 -5.24 -17.46 -2.19
C SER A 8 -5.31 -16.24 -1.27
N SER A 9 -4.20 -15.91 -0.61
CA SER A 9 -4.11 -14.73 0.28
C SER A 9 -4.58 -13.44 -0.41
N ARG A 10 -4.34 -13.32 -1.72
CA ARG A 10 -4.77 -12.17 -2.51
C ARG A 10 -6.28 -12.14 -2.75
N GLN A 11 -6.87 -13.29 -3.10
CA GLN A 11 -8.32 -13.41 -3.28
C GLN A 11 -9.06 -13.18 -1.96
N ARG A 12 -8.54 -13.70 -0.85
CA ARG A 12 -9.07 -13.46 0.50
C ARG A 12 -9.10 -11.97 0.82
N GLN A 13 -7.98 -11.27 0.64
CA GLN A 13 -7.88 -9.83 0.88
C GLN A 13 -8.85 -9.01 0.02
N LEU A 14 -9.03 -9.39 -1.25
CA LEU A 14 -10.01 -8.77 -2.16
C LEU A 14 -11.44 -8.99 -1.67
N CYS A 15 -11.77 -10.21 -1.24
CA CYS A 15 -13.09 -10.57 -0.74
C CYS A 15 -13.42 -9.84 0.58
N GLU A 16 -12.45 -9.70 1.48
CA GLU A 16 -12.60 -8.93 2.73
C GLU A 16 -12.92 -7.47 2.47
N LEU A 17 -12.14 -6.81 1.61
CA LEU A 17 -12.42 -5.41 1.23
C LEU A 17 -13.75 -5.29 0.50
N ALA A 18 -14.12 -6.31 -0.29
CA ALA A 18 -15.38 -6.34 -0.99
C ALA A 18 -16.58 -6.48 -0.04
N ALA A 19 -16.47 -7.32 0.98
CA ALA A 19 -17.46 -7.50 2.04
C ALA A 19 -17.63 -6.26 2.92
N GLN A 20 -16.58 -5.44 3.07
CA GLN A 20 -16.64 -4.13 3.72
C GLN A 20 -17.40 -3.07 2.91
N GLY A 21 -17.87 -3.39 1.71
CA GLY A 21 -18.62 -2.47 0.84
C GLY A 21 -17.77 -1.60 -0.08
N LYS A 22 -16.44 -1.75 -0.10
CA LYS A 22 -15.54 -0.92 -0.93
C LYS A 22 -15.72 -1.22 -2.42
N SER A 23 -15.96 -0.21 -3.25
CA SER A 23 -16.06 -0.38 -4.70
C SER A 23 -14.79 -1.00 -5.32
N ASN A 24 -14.90 -1.60 -6.50
CA ASN A 24 -13.73 -2.17 -7.18
C ASN A 24 -12.63 -1.13 -7.45
N LYS A 25 -13.01 0.15 -7.62
CA LYS A 25 -12.10 1.29 -7.75
C LYS A 25 -11.37 1.61 -6.45
N GLU A 26 -12.06 1.55 -5.31
CA GLU A 26 -11.44 1.71 -3.99
C GLU A 26 -10.50 0.55 -3.69
N ILE A 27 -10.94 -0.67 -3.94
CA ILE A 27 -10.12 -1.87 -3.79
C ILE A 27 -8.87 -1.78 -4.68
N ALA A 28 -9.04 -1.35 -5.94
CA ALA A 28 -7.94 -1.14 -6.88
C ALA A 28 -6.91 -0.14 -6.35
N ARG A 29 -7.37 0.98 -5.78
CA ARG A 29 -6.51 1.99 -5.15
C ARG A 29 -5.81 1.47 -3.90
N ASP A 30 -6.54 0.84 -2.99
CA ASP A 30 -6.03 0.30 -1.72
C ASP A 30 -4.98 -0.78 -1.97
N LEU A 31 -5.13 -1.54 -3.06
CA LEU A 31 -4.31 -2.68 -3.38
C LEU A 31 -3.29 -2.43 -4.51
N ASP A 32 -3.19 -1.19 -5.01
CA ASP A 32 -2.33 -0.75 -6.12
C ASP A 32 -2.38 -1.67 -7.36
N ILE A 33 -3.59 -2.04 -7.76
CA ILE A 33 -3.88 -2.87 -8.95
C ILE A 33 -4.97 -2.21 -9.79
N THR A 34 -5.18 -2.70 -11.01
CA THR A 34 -6.23 -2.18 -11.87
C THR A 34 -7.61 -2.70 -11.46
N GLU A 35 -8.67 -1.93 -11.74
CA GLU A 35 -10.05 -2.39 -11.55
C GLU A 35 -10.35 -3.68 -12.33
N HIS A 36 -9.71 -3.85 -13.49
CA HIS A 36 -9.80 -5.07 -14.28
C HIS A 36 -9.23 -6.27 -13.52
N THR A 37 -8.04 -6.11 -12.92
CA THR A 37 -7.40 -7.12 -12.07
C THR A 37 -8.29 -7.47 -10.86
N VAL A 38 -8.89 -6.47 -10.21
CA VAL A 38 -9.87 -6.69 -9.11
C VAL A 38 -11.04 -7.53 -9.59
N LYS A 39 -11.66 -7.18 -10.74
CA LYS A 39 -12.79 -7.92 -11.31
C LYS A 39 -12.44 -9.37 -11.61
N VAL A 40 -11.28 -9.63 -12.23
CA VAL A 40 -10.83 -10.99 -12.56
C VAL A 40 -10.62 -11.82 -11.30
N HIS A 41 -9.91 -11.28 -10.30
CA HIS A 41 -9.66 -12.02 -9.07
C HIS A 41 -10.93 -12.26 -8.24
N LEU A 42 -11.85 -11.29 -8.17
CA LEU A 42 -13.14 -11.48 -7.50
C LEU A 42 -13.98 -12.54 -8.22
N LYS A 43 -14.03 -12.52 -9.55
CA LYS A 43 -14.74 -13.54 -10.34
C LYS A 43 -14.21 -14.95 -10.05
N ASN A 44 -12.89 -15.11 -10.03
CA ASN A 44 -12.27 -16.39 -9.71
C ASN A 44 -12.51 -16.81 -8.25
N ALA A 45 -12.49 -15.85 -7.32
CA ALA A 45 -12.81 -16.11 -5.91
C ALA A 45 -14.28 -16.55 -5.74
N TYR A 46 -15.21 -15.92 -6.45
CA TYR A 46 -16.63 -16.27 -6.42
C TYR A 46 -16.88 -17.68 -6.93
N ALA A 47 -16.22 -18.05 -8.03
CA ALA A 47 -16.27 -19.42 -8.55
C ALA A 47 -15.73 -20.46 -7.55
N LEU A 48 -14.66 -20.14 -6.83
CA LEU A 48 -14.10 -21.03 -5.79
C LEU A 48 -14.97 -21.10 -4.53
N LEU A 49 -15.65 -20.02 -4.18
CA LEU A 49 -16.56 -19.94 -3.04
C LEU A 49 -17.97 -20.47 -3.34
N GLY A 50 -18.31 -20.67 -4.61
CA GLY A 50 -19.64 -21.08 -5.04
C GLY A 50 -20.71 -20.00 -4.84
N ILE A 51 -20.32 -18.72 -4.88
CA ILE A 51 -21.24 -17.57 -4.71
C ILE A 51 -21.37 -16.80 -6.02
N ASP A 52 -22.51 -16.17 -6.23
CA ASP A 52 -22.76 -15.33 -7.42
C ASP A 52 -22.84 -13.85 -7.07
N ARG A 53 -23.27 -13.54 -5.84
CA ARG A 53 -23.53 -12.16 -5.42
C ARG A 53 -22.50 -11.69 -4.41
N ARG A 54 -22.06 -10.46 -4.63
CA ARG A 54 -21.19 -9.72 -3.72
C ARG A 54 -21.77 -9.61 -2.30
N THR A 55 -23.09 -9.57 -2.15
CA THR A 55 -23.75 -9.53 -0.83
C THR A 55 -23.52 -10.80 -0.01
N GLU A 56 -23.29 -11.94 -0.67
CA GLU A 56 -23.00 -13.22 0.00
C GLU A 56 -21.62 -13.21 0.67
N LEU A 57 -20.70 -12.39 0.17
CA LEU A 57 -19.40 -12.18 0.83
C LEU A 57 -19.55 -11.64 2.25
N VAL A 58 -20.60 -10.87 2.56
CA VAL A 58 -20.79 -10.28 3.90
C VAL A 58 -21.02 -11.37 4.95
N GLY A 59 -21.65 -12.49 4.55
CA GLY A 59 -21.83 -13.65 5.43
C GLY A 59 -20.56 -14.46 5.65
N LEU A 60 -19.70 -14.56 4.62
CA LEU A 60 -18.44 -15.29 4.69
C LEU A 60 -17.30 -14.48 5.31
N PHE A 61 -17.31 -13.17 5.13
CA PHE A 61 -16.34 -12.21 5.63
C PHE A 61 -17.07 -11.17 6.47
N PRO A 62 -17.57 -11.56 7.67
CA PRO A 62 -18.25 -10.63 8.53
C PRO A 62 -17.32 -9.44 8.83
N PRO A 63 -17.85 -8.19 8.81
CA PRO A 63 -17.05 -7.04 9.19
C PRO A 63 -16.53 -7.33 10.60
N ARG A 64 -15.21 -7.43 10.74
CA ARG A 64 -14.57 -7.59 12.04
C ARG A 64 -15.12 -6.47 12.91
N ALA A 65 -15.88 -6.84 13.96
CA ALA A 65 -16.41 -5.90 14.93
C ALA A 65 -15.25 -4.98 15.33
N ARG A 66 -15.47 -3.67 15.18
CA ARG A 66 -14.45 -2.63 15.29
C ARG A 66 -13.68 -2.80 16.62
N SER A 67 -12.56 -3.51 16.61
CA SER A 67 -11.57 -3.43 17.67
C SER A 67 -10.96 -2.04 17.51
N GLY A 68 -11.33 -1.10 18.38
CA GLY A 68 -10.99 0.33 18.33
C GLY A 68 -9.50 0.66 18.34
N ARG A 69 -8.75 0.26 17.30
CA ARG A 69 -7.35 0.60 17.05
C ARG A 69 -7.12 1.38 15.75
N ASP A 70 -8.19 1.70 15.01
CA ASP A 70 -8.08 2.33 13.68
C ASP A 70 -8.60 3.78 13.62
N ILE A 71 -8.75 4.45 14.76
CA ILE A 71 -8.91 5.91 14.81
C ILE A 71 -7.63 6.48 15.41
N ILE A 72 -6.62 6.67 14.56
CA ILE A 72 -5.52 7.58 14.89
C ILE A 72 -6.02 8.95 14.44
N ASP A 73 -6.23 9.81 15.43
CA ASP A 73 -6.55 11.23 15.30
C ASP A 73 -5.62 11.88 14.27
N LEU A 74 -6.20 12.45 13.21
CA LEU A 74 -5.49 13.10 12.10
C LEU A 74 -4.98 14.50 12.48
N SER A 75 -5.12 14.89 13.75
CA SER A 75 -4.66 16.18 14.29
C SER A 75 -3.22 16.15 14.82
N ASP A 76 -2.58 14.97 14.92
CA ASP A 76 -1.26 14.84 15.53
C ASP A 76 -0.09 15.06 14.53
N PRO A 77 0.97 15.79 14.92
CA PRO A 77 2.07 16.23 14.06
C PRO A 77 3.10 15.11 13.79
N VAL A 78 2.67 14.01 13.18
CA VAL A 78 3.57 12.87 12.81
C VAL A 78 4.44 13.19 11.57
N ALA A 79 4.46 14.44 11.10
CA ALA A 79 5.34 14.87 10.01
C ALA A 79 6.85 14.78 10.34
N ASN A 80 7.24 14.50 11.59
CA ASN A 80 8.64 14.49 12.05
C ASN A 80 9.11 13.23 12.83
N ALA A 81 8.37 12.11 12.87
CA ALA A 81 8.66 11.07 13.86
C ALA A 81 9.80 10.08 13.52
N VAL A 82 10.16 9.88 12.24
CA VAL A 82 11.20 8.89 11.86
C VAL A 82 12.36 9.57 11.11
N PRO A 83 13.60 9.52 11.64
CA PRO A 83 14.81 10.01 10.97
C PRO A 83 15.05 9.33 9.62
N VAL A 84 15.57 10.07 8.64
CA VAL A 84 15.79 9.57 7.27
C VAL A 84 16.76 8.40 7.22
N ASP A 85 17.79 8.39 8.07
CA ASP A 85 18.78 7.31 8.17
C ASP A 85 18.15 5.97 8.58
N ARG A 86 17.01 5.99 9.27
CA ARG A 86 16.28 4.77 9.64
C ARG A 86 15.33 4.27 8.56
N VAL A 87 15.05 5.08 7.54
CA VAL A 87 14.11 4.77 6.46
C VAL A 87 14.83 4.41 5.17
N ILE A 88 15.97 5.06 4.90
CA ILE A 88 16.71 4.93 3.65
C ILE A 88 18.03 4.20 3.93
N ASP A 89 18.14 2.96 3.46
CA ASP A 89 19.36 2.15 3.63
C ASP A 89 20.40 2.38 2.53
N ASP A 90 19.94 2.65 1.30
CA ASP A 90 20.81 2.74 0.12
C ASP A 90 20.42 3.91 -0.79
N GLU A 91 21.30 4.23 -1.73
CA GLU A 91 21.08 5.30 -2.73
C GLU A 91 19.88 5.00 -3.64
N THR A 92 19.55 3.72 -3.83
CA THR A 92 18.40 3.29 -4.62
C THR A 92 17.09 3.67 -3.93
N ASP A 93 16.98 3.44 -2.63
CA ASP A 93 15.85 3.81 -1.80
C ASP A 93 15.66 5.33 -1.76
N ARG A 94 16.76 6.09 -1.69
CA ARG A 94 16.74 7.55 -1.84
C ARG A 94 16.11 7.98 -3.16
N ASN A 95 16.60 7.42 -4.27
CA ASN A 95 16.09 7.75 -5.61
C ASN A 95 14.63 7.35 -5.77
N ILE A 96 14.22 6.23 -5.18
CA ILE A 96 12.82 5.78 -5.16
C ILE A 96 11.94 6.79 -4.42
N VAL A 97 12.30 7.17 -3.18
CA VAL A 97 11.50 8.10 -2.38
C VAL A 97 11.43 9.47 -3.06
N ALA A 98 12.53 9.96 -3.64
CA ALA A 98 12.56 11.23 -4.37
C ALA A 98 11.64 11.22 -5.59
N LEU A 99 11.67 10.15 -6.40
CA LEU A 99 10.80 10.01 -7.55
C LEU A 99 9.32 9.86 -7.15
N VAL A 100 9.04 9.15 -6.05
CA VAL A 100 7.70 9.04 -5.48
C VAL A 100 7.19 10.41 -5.01
N ALA A 101 8.05 11.22 -4.39
CA ALA A 101 7.74 12.57 -3.95
C ALA A 101 7.47 13.53 -5.11
N ALA A 102 8.18 13.36 -6.24
CA ALA A 102 7.91 14.05 -7.49
C ALA A 102 6.62 13.56 -8.20
N GLY A 103 5.88 12.60 -7.63
CA GLY A 103 4.63 12.10 -8.18
C GLY A 103 4.80 10.99 -9.23
N SER A 104 6.00 10.46 -9.44
CA SER A 104 6.27 9.43 -10.45
C SER A 104 5.52 8.13 -10.20
N SER A 105 4.99 7.48 -11.22
CA SER A 105 4.34 6.16 -11.08
C SER A 105 5.36 5.06 -10.72
N ASN A 106 4.92 3.93 -10.18
CA ASN A 106 5.82 2.80 -9.88
C ASN A 106 6.59 2.32 -11.12
N GLN A 107 6.02 2.48 -12.32
CA GLN A 107 6.69 2.20 -13.59
C GLN A 107 7.76 3.25 -13.93
N ALA A 108 7.48 4.53 -13.69
CA ALA A 108 8.46 5.60 -13.88
C ALA A 108 9.60 5.51 -12.86
N VAL A 109 9.29 5.16 -11.60
CA VAL A 109 10.28 4.88 -10.55
C VAL A 109 11.18 3.71 -10.95
N ALA A 110 10.59 2.58 -11.38
CA ALA A 110 11.35 1.42 -11.84
C ALA A 110 12.31 1.77 -12.98
N ARG A 111 11.83 2.55 -13.97
CA ARG A 111 12.63 3.02 -15.09
C ARG A 111 13.75 3.96 -14.66
N GLY A 112 13.45 4.93 -13.81
CA GLY A 112 14.39 5.96 -13.35
C GLY A 112 15.53 5.39 -12.50
N VAL A 113 15.23 4.38 -11.66
CA VAL A 113 16.21 3.76 -10.77
C VAL A 113 16.83 2.48 -11.38
N ARG A 114 16.47 2.14 -12.63
CA ARG A 114 16.98 0.95 -13.35
C ARG A 114 16.73 -0.37 -12.62
N VAL A 115 15.58 -0.51 -11.98
CA VAL A 115 15.15 -1.74 -11.29
C VAL A 115 13.90 -2.33 -11.96
N SER A 116 13.61 -3.60 -11.68
CA SER A 116 12.37 -4.21 -12.15
C SER A 116 11.14 -3.57 -11.49
N LEU A 117 9.99 -3.54 -12.18
CA LEU A 117 8.73 -3.02 -11.62
C LEU A 117 8.34 -3.72 -10.29
N PRO A 118 8.43 -5.06 -10.15
CA PRO A 118 8.23 -5.73 -8.88
C PRO A 118 9.19 -5.26 -7.77
N THR A 119 10.47 -5.04 -8.10
CA THR A 119 11.48 -4.52 -7.16
C THR A 119 11.12 -3.12 -6.68
N ALA A 120 10.74 -2.21 -7.59
CA ALA A 120 10.31 -0.86 -7.25
C ALA A 120 9.09 -0.87 -6.33
N LYS A 121 8.06 -1.66 -6.67
CA LYS A 121 6.86 -1.81 -5.82
C LYS A 121 7.19 -2.33 -4.43
N ASN A 122 8.07 -3.34 -4.34
CA ASN A 122 8.46 -3.93 -3.06
C ASN A 122 9.23 -2.93 -2.19
N ARG A 123 10.17 -2.19 -2.78
CA ARG A 123 10.94 -1.16 -2.08
C ARG A 123 10.06 0.00 -1.61
N VAL A 124 9.16 0.52 -2.45
CA VAL A 124 8.19 1.55 -2.05
C VAL A 124 7.34 1.10 -0.86
N ARG A 125 6.86 -0.16 -0.86
CA ARG A 125 6.09 -0.72 0.25
C ARG A 125 6.91 -0.79 1.55
N ILE A 126 8.18 -1.18 1.47
CA ILE A 126 9.10 -1.22 2.62
C ILE A 126 9.31 0.20 3.17
N LEU A 127 9.54 1.18 2.29
CA LEU A 127 9.75 2.58 2.64
C LEU A 127 8.51 3.19 3.33
N ILE A 128 7.32 2.91 2.82
CA ILE A 128 6.05 3.32 3.47
C ILE A 128 5.99 2.77 4.90
N ARG A 129 6.28 1.47 5.09
CA ARG A 129 6.27 0.82 6.41
C ARG A 129 7.30 1.42 7.36
N ARG A 130 8.52 1.68 6.86
CA ARG A 130 9.62 2.21 7.68
C ARG A 130 9.41 3.66 8.07
N ALA A 131 8.88 4.48 7.17
CA ALA A 131 8.51 5.87 7.46
C ALA A 131 7.29 5.99 8.37
N GLY A 132 6.59 4.88 8.67
CA GLY A 132 5.36 4.88 9.49
C GLY A 132 4.18 5.57 8.80
N VAL A 133 4.25 5.75 7.48
CA VAL A 133 3.23 6.41 6.68
C VAL A 133 2.28 5.38 6.07
N ARG A 134 1.06 5.80 5.72
CA ARG A 134 0.00 4.87 5.29
C ARG A 134 -0.03 4.66 3.78
N ASN A 135 0.44 5.64 3.03
CA ASN A 135 0.35 5.65 1.57
C ASN A 135 1.51 6.42 0.95
N ARG A 136 1.66 6.27 -0.37
CA ARG A 136 2.71 6.94 -1.14
C ARG A 136 2.64 8.48 -1.11
N THR A 137 1.45 9.05 -0.89
CA THR A 137 1.25 10.51 -0.81
C THR A 137 1.78 11.04 0.52
N GLU A 138 1.58 10.31 1.60
CA GLU A 138 2.20 10.60 2.89
C GLU A 138 3.72 10.36 2.85
N LEU A 139 4.19 9.31 2.16
CA LEU A 139 5.62 9.11 1.93
C LEU A 139 6.26 10.28 1.18
N ALA A 140 5.57 10.81 0.16
CA ALA A 140 5.99 12.00 -0.59
C ALA A 140 6.11 13.24 0.31
N ARG A 141 5.11 13.48 1.17
CA ARG A 141 5.12 14.58 2.13
C ARG A 141 6.21 14.42 3.18
N TRP A 142 6.39 13.21 3.69
CA TRP A 142 7.46 12.88 4.63
C TRP A 142 8.84 13.17 4.01
N TRP A 143 9.05 12.80 2.75
CA TRP A 143 10.28 13.13 2.04
C TRP A 143 10.48 14.63 1.88
N ALA A 144 9.45 15.36 1.45
CA ALA A 144 9.54 16.82 1.30
C ALA A 144 9.92 17.53 2.61
N ALA A 145 9.46 17.02 3.76
CA ALA A 145 9.79 17.56 5.08
C ALA A 145 11.20 17.19 5.59
N ASN A 146 11.82 16.14 5.04
CA ASN A 146 13.08 15.58 5.55
C ASN A 146 14.24 15.57 4.53
N ALA A 147 13.97 15.83 3.25
CA ALA A 147 14.97 15.82 2.17
C ALA A 147 16.06 16.89 2.38
N THR A 148 15.69 18.06 2.89
CA THR A 148 16.63 19.14 3.22
C THR A 148 17.55 18.76 4.38
N LYS A 149 17.01 18.11 5.42
CA LYS A 149 17.80 17.60 6.56
C LYS A 149 18.82 16.53 6.14
N PHE A 150 18.48 15.71 5.14
CA PHE A 150 19.37 14.67 4.63
C PHE A 150 20.53 15.23 3.79
N GLN A 151 20.31 16.30 3.01
CA GLN A 151 21.40 16.94 2.24
C GLN A 151 22.45 17.57 3.16
N SER A 152 22.03 18.29 4.19
CA SER A 152 22.95 18.92 5.15
C SER A 152 23.80 17.91 5.95
N MET A 153 23.34 16.66 6.12
CA MET A 153 24.13 15.60 6.78
C MET A 153 25.20 14.98 5.88
N GLN A 154 25.06 15.07 4.55
CA GLN A 154 26.02 14.50 3.59
C GLN A 154 27.13 15.48 3.19
N GLU A 155 26.90 16.79 3.34
CA GLU A 155 27.90 17.84 3.03
C GLU A 155 28.87 18.13 4.20
N CYS A 156 28.61 17.60 5.40
CA CYS A 156 29.48 17.74 6.57
C CYS A 156 30.44 16.56 6.78
N ALA A 157 30.61 15.67 5.80
CA ALA A 157 31.52 14.51 5.86
C ALA A 157 32.71 14.65 4.90
#